data_AF-R7VEW0-F1
#
_entry.id   AF-R7VEW0-F1
#
_cell.length_a   1.000
_cell.length_b   1.000
_cell.length_c   1.000
_cell.angle_alpha   90.00
_cell.angle_beta   90.00
_cell.angle_gamma   90.00
#
_symmetry.space_group_name_H-M   'P 1'
#
loop_
_entity.id
_entity.type
_entity.pdbx_description
1 polymer ?
#
loop_
_entity_poly.entity_id
_entity_poly.type
_entity_poly.pdbx_seq_one_letter_code
_entity_poly.pdbx_strand_id
1 'polypeptide(L)'
;MAQLIEDNAFNNRTLNTIVEAVETRVEVNRQTIQQLKTVADGSFAEIIRRLDALSSAVASLVDIQTPPSPSSLWTPYQIGDVTLRLANGTRTRGRLEVFYAGRWGTVCDDDFTDASAAVICQSLGLPSLNASEIHGFGGGDGPIYLDQVTCSGAEDARACYHAGWGAHNCGHHEDLGIDCK
;
A
#
# COMPACT_ATOMS: atom_id res chain seq x y z
N MET A 1 -51.17 -43.39 43.73
CA MET A 1 -49.74 -43.03 43.66
C MET A 1 -49.07 -43.63 42.42
N ALA A 2 -49.32 -44.89 42.06
CA ALA A 2 -48.78 -45.51 40.83
C ALA A 2 -49.16 -44.80 39.52
N GLN A 3 -50.44 -44.39 39.34
CA GLN A 3 -50.91 -43.74 38.11
C GLN A 3 -50.15 -42.44 37.75
N LEU A 4 -49.90 -41.58 38.75
CA LEU A 4 -49.15 -40.34 38.57
C LEU A 4 -47.68 -40.56 38.18
N ILE A 5 -47.07 -41.68 38.61
CA ILE A 5 -45.68 -42.02 38.28
C ILE A 5 -45.60 -42.49 36.82
N GLU A 6 -46.58 -43.26 36.36
CA GLU A 6 -46.68 -43.71 34.97
C GLU A 6 -46.94 -42.54 34.01
N ASP A 7 -47.85 -41.63 34.36
CA ASP A 7 -48.14 -40.44 33.56
C ASP A 7 -46.91 -39.51 33.45
N ASN A 8 -46.14 -39.35 34.54
CA ASN A 8 -44.92 -38.56 34.54
C ASN A 8 -43.79 -39.23 33.73
N ALA A 9 -43.68 -40.56 33.80
CA ALA A 9 -42.73 -41.31 32.99
C ALA A 9 -43.08 -41.28 31.49
N PHE A 10 -44.37 -41.31 31.15
CA PHE A 10 -44.85 -41.18 29.77
C PHE A 10 -44.54 -39.77 29.22
N ASN A 11 -44.87 -38.71 29.97
CA ASN A 11 -44.57 -37.33 29.58
C ASN A 11 -43.06 -37.08 29.39
N ASN A 12 -42.22 -37.64 30.26
CA ASN A 12 -40.77 -37.49 30.15
C ASN A 12 -40.20 -38.22 28.91
N ARG A 13 -40.76 -39.40 28.55
CA ARG A 13 -40.42 -40.06 27.29
C ARG A 13 -40.82 -39.21 26.08
N THR A 14 -42.03 -38.67 26.07
CA THR A 14 -42.51 -37.82 24.96
C THR A 14 -41.65 -36.56 24.80
N LEU A 15 -41.26 -35.92 25.91
CA LEU A 15 -40.37 -34.76 25.89
C LEU A 15 -38.98 -35.09 25.32
N ASN A 16 -38.39 -36.21 25.73
CA ASN A 16 -37.08 -36.63 25.22
C ASN A 16 -37.12 -36.88 23.71
N THR A 17 -38.18 -37.52 23.20
CA THR A 17 -38.36 -37.72 21.75
C THR A 17 -38.47 -36.39 20.99
N ILE A 18 -39.14 -35.39 21.57
CA ILE A 18 -39.25 -34.06 20.94
C ILE A 18 -37.90 -33.35 20.94
N VAL A 19 -37.13 -33.41 22.04
CA VAL A 19 -35.79 -32.82 22.13
C VAL A 19 -34.87 -33.43 21.09
N GLU A 20 -34.80 -34.76 20.99
CA GLU A 20 -33.99 -35.46 19.99
C GLU A 20 -34.37 -35.06 18.55
N ALA A 21 -35.67 -34.93 18.26
CA ALA A 21 -36.15 -34.50 16.95
C ALA A 21 -35.78 -33.04 16.63
N VAL A 22 -35.80 -32.15 17.64
CA VAL A 22 -35.37 -30.75 17.50
C VAL A 22 -33.85 -30.68 17.30
N GLU A 23 -33.07 -31.39 18.10
CA GLU A 23 -31.61 -31.45 17.99
C GLU A 23 -31.19 -31.98 16.61
N THR A 24 -31.85 -33.03 16.12
CA THR A 24 -31.63 -33.56 14.77
C THR A 24 -31.88 -32.49 13.70
N ARG A 25 -32.98 -31.72 13.81
CA ARG A 25 -33.28 -30.64 12.85
C ARG A 25 -32.31 -29.47 12.96
N VAL A 26 -31.85 -29.14 14.16
CA VAL A 26 -30.82 -28.12 14.38
C VAL A 26 -29.51 -28.55 13.72
N GLU A 27 -29.14 -29.83 13.83
CA GLU A 27 -27.94 -30.36 13.18
C GLU A 27 -28.06 -30.36 11.65
N VAL A 28 -29.21 -30.78 11.10
CA VAL A 28 -29.46 -30.68 9.65
C VAL A 28 -29.36 -29.23 9.17
N ASN A 29 -29.97 -28.28 9.88
CA ASN A 29 -29.88 -26.86 9.54
C ASN A 29 -28.44 -26.34 9.62
N ARG A 30 -27.67 -26.76 10.63
CA ARG A 30 -26.26 -26.42 10.78
C ARG A 30 -25.45 -26.91 9.58
N GLN A 31 -25.68 -28.15 9.14
CA GLN A 31 -25.02 -28.73 7.96
C GLN A 31 -25.44 -28.00 6.67
N THR A 32 -26.72 -27.67 6.49
CA THR A 32 -27.18 -26.88 5.34
C THR A 32 -26.54 -25.50 5.29
N ILE A 33 -26.42 -24.81 6.42
CA ILE A 33 -25.73 -23.51 6.50
C ILE A 33 -24.25 -23.64 6.14
N GLN A 34 -23.58 -24.70 6.60
CA GLN A 34 -22.19 -24.96 6.24
C GLN A 34 -22.05 -25.22 4.73
N GLN A 35 -22.93 -26.02 4.13
CA GLN A 35 -22.94 -26.25 2.69
C GLN A 35 -23.16 -24.97 1.90
N LEU A 36 -24.11 -24.12 2.31
CA LEU A 36 -24.37 -22.82 1.66
C LEU A 36 -23.15 -21.89 1.74
N LYS A 37 -22.44 -21.88 2.87
CA LYS A 37 -21.17 -21.14 3.01
C LYS A 37 -20.14 -21.65 2.01
N THR A 38 -19.91 -22.96 1.94
CA THR A 38 -18.95 -23.55 1.00
C THR A 38 -19.29 -23.24 -0.46
N VAL A 39 -20.57 -23.25 -0.83
CA VAL A 39 -21.02 -22.89 -2.20
C VAL A 39 -20.80 -21.41 -2.49
N ALA A 40 -21.07 -20.53 -1.52
CA ALA A 40 -20.83 -19.09 -1.66
C ALA A 40 -19.32 -18.78 -1.77
N ASP A 41 -18.51 -19.39 -0.90
CA ASP A 41 -17.05 -19.25 -0.89
C ASP A 41 -16.44 -19.77 -2.20
N GLY A 42 -16.91 -20.93 -2.69
CA GLY A 42 -16.48 -21.48 -3.98
C GLY A 42 -16.88 -20.61 -5.19
N SER A 43 -18.08 -20.03 -5.17
CA SER A 43 -18.55 -19.12 -6.21
C SER A 43 -17.74 -17.81 -6.22
N PHE A 44 -17.44 -17.29 -5.04
CA PHE A 44 -16.59 -16.11 -4.88
C PHE A 44 -15.15 -16.39 -5.32
N ALA A 45 -14.60 -17.55 -4.98
CA ALA A 45 -13.28 -17.98 -5.43
C ALA A 45 -13.19 -18.09 -6.96
N GLU A 46 -14.23 -18.62 -7.62
CA GLU A 46 -14.29 -18.66 -9.09
C GLU A 46 -14.41 -17.27 -9.72
N ILE A 47 -15.16 -16.34 -9.10
CA ILE A 47 -15.23 -14.94 -9.54
C ILE A 47 -13.85 -14.28 -9.43
N ILE A 48 -13.15 -14.44 -8.31
CA ILE A 48 -11.77 -13.94 -8.15
C ILE A 48 -10.87 -14.54 -9.21
N ARG A 49 -10.90 -15.86 -9.41
CA ARG A 49 -10.08 -16.54 -10.44
C ARG A 49 -10.32 -15.98 -11.85
N ARG A 50 -11.57 -15.64 -12.18
CA ARG A 50 -11.91 -15.01 -13.46
C ARG A 50 -11.44 -13.56 -13.54
N LEU A 51 -11.54 -12.79 -12.45
CA LEU A 51 -11.00 -11.43 -12.37
C LEU A 51 -9.47 -11.42 -12.51
N ASP A 52 -8.77 -12.37 -11.89
CA ASP A 52 -7.32 -12.55 -12.02
C ASP A 52 -6.92 -12.94 -13.45
N ALA A 53 -7.68 -13.83 -14.08
CA ALA A 53 -7.48 -14.20 -15.48
C ALA A 53 -7.70 -13.00 -16.42
N LEU A 54 -8.71 -12.17 -16.15
CA LEU A 54 -8.96 -10.93 -16.89
C LEU A 54 -7.86 -9.89 -16.65
N SER A 55 -7.40 -9.73 -15.40
CA SER A 55 -6.26 -8.86 -15.06
C SER A 55 -5.00 -9.30 -15.81
N SER A 56 -4.74 -10.60 -15.86
CA SER A 56 -3.61 -11.17 -16.61
C SER A 56 -3.74 -10.97 -18.12
N ALA A 57 -4.95 -11.14 -18.67
CA ALA A 57 -5.21 -10.90 -20.08
C ALA A 57 -5.05 -9.40 -20.44
N VAL A 58 -5.50 -8.50 -19.58
CA VAL A 58 -5.32 -7.05 -19.75
C VAL A 58 -3.84 -6.68 -19.64
N ALA A 59 -3.09 -7.26 -18.68
CA ALA A 59 -1.65 -7.07 -18.56
C ALA A 59 -0.89 -7.43 -19.86
N SER A 60 -1.29 -8.50 -20.53
CA SER A 60 -0.75 -8.89 -21.84
C SER A 60 -1.10 -7.93 -22.97
N LEU A 61 -2.15 -7.11 -22.85
CA LEU A 61 -2.51 -6.08 -23.83
C LEU A 61 -1.74 -4.77 -23.61
N VAL A 62 -1.19 -4.55 -22.41
CA VAL A 62 -0.37 -3.37 -22.09
C VAL A 62 1.13 -3.59 -22.36
N ASP A 63 1.53 -4.79 -22.80
CA ASP A 63 2.92 -5.17 -23.06
C ASP A 63 3.37 -4.87 -24.51
N ILE A 64 2.99 -3.70 -25.04
CA ILE A 64 3.59 -3.13 -26.24
C ILE A 64 4.46 -1.96 -25.77
N GLN A 65 5.78 -2.19 -25.72
CA GLN A 65 6.88 -1.32 -25.25
C GLN A 65 7.11 -1.21 -23.73
N THR A 66 7.79 -2.17 -23.10
CA THR A 66 8.96 -1.88 -22.23
C THR A 66 9.93 -3.07 -22.18
N PRO A 67 11.27 -2.86 -22.18
CA PRO A 67 12.26 -3.94 -22.14
C PRO A 67 12.46 -4.50 -20.72
N PRO A 68 12.98 -5.74 -20.57
CA PRO A 68 12.98 -6.43 -19.27
C PRO A 68 14.17 -6.03 -18.39
N SER A 69 14.01 -6.07 -17.07
CA SER A 69 15.13 -6.29 -16.14
C SER A 69 14.78 -7.32 -15.06
N PRO A 70 15.76 -8.11 -14.56
CA PRO A 70 15.50 -9.43 -13.98
C PRO A 70 15.57 -9.47 -12.44
N SER A 71 14.99 -10.55 -11.88
CA SER A 71 15.09 -11.12 -10.51
C SER A 71 14.43 -10.30 -9.35
N SER A 72 13.17 -10.53 -8.96
CA SER A 72 12.57 -11.67 -8.19
C SER A 72 13.06 -11.70 -6.70
N LEU A 73 12.28 -11.68 -5.60
CA LEU A 73 10.87 -11.96 -5.27
C LEU A 73 10.48 -11.31 -3.90
N TRP A 74 9.16 -11.19 -3.67
CA TRP A 74 8.41 -10.96 -2.40
C TRP A 74 8.12 -9.52 -1.94
N THR A 75 6.97 -8.99 -2.35
CA THR A 75 5.93 -8.28 -1.56
C THR A 75 4.85 -7.72 -2.50
N PRO A 76 3.63 -7.38 -2.04
CA PRO A 76 2.63 -6.72 -2.87
C PRO A 76 3.22 -5.43 -3.43
N TYR A 77 3.50 -5.40 -4.73
CA TYR A 77 4.13 -4.28 -5.40
C TYR A 77 3.12 -3.13 -5.51
N GLN A 78 3.16 -2.23 -4.53
CA GLN A 78 2.84 -0.84 -4.78
C GLN A 78 3.94 -0.32 -5.71
N ILE A 79 3.67 -0.23 -7.01
CA ILE A 79 4.56 0.49 -7.93
C ILE A 79 4.48 1.94 -7.52
N GLY A 80 5.48 2.39 -6.78
CA GLY A 80 5.45 3.61 -5.99
C GLY A 80 5.05 4.84 -6.78
N ASP A 81 3.95 5.45 -6.36
CA ASP A 81 3.59 6.82 -6.70
C ASP A 81 4.46 7.78 -5.87
N VAL A 82 5.79 7.67 -6.05
CA VAL A 82 6.76 8.60 -5.45
C VAL A 82 6.51 9.94 -6.12
N THR A 83 5.71 10.76 -5.45
CA THR A 83 5.33 12.09 -5.92
C THR A 83 6.21 13.11 -5.24
N LEU A 84 6.73 14.06 -6.01
CA LEU A 84 7.56 15.16 -5.51
C LEU A 84 6.75 16.46 -5.49
N ARG A 85 7.06 17.35 -4.54
CA ARG A 85 6.56 18.73 -4.54
C ARG A 85 7.56 19.70 -3.94
N LEU A 86 7.35 20.98 -4.22
CA LEU A 86 7.98 22.09 -3.51
C LEU A 86 6.97 22.68 -2.51
N ALA A 87 7.32 22.67 -1.22
CA ALA A 87 6.51 23.20 -0.13
C ALA A 87 7.09 24.52 0.41
N ASN A 88 6.23 25.33 1.04
CA ASN A 88 6.61 26.54 1.80
C ASN A 88 7.49 27.55 1.04
N GLY A 89 7.26 27.73 -0.26
CA GLY A 89 7.97 28.72 -1.07
C GLY A 89 7.12 29.28 -2.21
N THR A 90 7.73 29.42 -3.40
CA THR A 90 7.07 29.85 -4.63
C THR A 90 6.76 28.66 -5.54
N ARG A 91 6.25 28.91 -6.75
CA ARG A 91 6.00 27.87 -7.74
C ARG A 91 7.26 27.10 -8.16
N THR A 92 8.42 27.74 -8.09
CA THR A 92 9.69 27.18 -8.57
C THR A 92 10.72 27.00 -7.48
N ARG A 93 10.42 27.43 -6.25
CA ARG A 93 11.36 27.40 -5.13
C ARG A 93 10.66 26.92 -3.88
N GLY A 94 11.26 26.01 -3.13
CA GLY A 94 10.69 25.57 -1.86
C GLY A 94 11.42 24.36 -1.29
N ARG A 95 10.96 23.90 -0.12
CA ARG A 95 11.41 22.65 0.48
C ARG A 95 11.03 21.48 -0.41
N LEU A 96 11.97 20.60 -0.69
CA LEU A 96 11.70 19.38 -1.44
C LEU A 96 11.04 18.35 -0.51
N GLU A 97 9.86 17.87 -0.90
CA GLU A 97 9.15 16.83 -0.18
C GLU A 97 8.79 15.68 -1.11
N VAL A 98 8.77 14.47 -0.54
CA VAL A 98 8.45 13.22 -1.22
C VAL A 98 7.25 12.56 -0.55
N PHE A 99 6.29 12.11 -1.36
CA PHE A 99 5.18 11.29 -0.91
C PHE A 99 5.56 9.82 -1.01
N TYR A 100 5.68 9.15 0.12
CA TYR A 100 6.04 7.74 0.21
C TYR A 100 5.21 7.04 1.29
N ALA A 101 4.75 5.83 1.00
CA ALA A 101 3.94 5.03 1.92
C ALA A 101 2.72 5.78 2.52
N GLY A 102 2.06 6.63 1.71
CA GLY A 102 0.83 7.32 2.11
C GLY A 102 1.04 8.61 2.92
N ARG A 103 2.27 9.10 3.05
CA ARG A 103 2.59 10.30 3.82
C ARG A 103 3.66 11.15 3.12
N TRP A 104 3.58 12.47 3.30
CA TRP A 104 4.63 13.41 2.91
C TRP A 104 5.76 13.41 3.94
N GLY A 105 6.99 13.48 3.45
CA GLY A 105 8.17 13.69 4.26
C GLY A 105 9.23 14.48 3.50
N THR A 106 10.28 14.88 4.21
CA THR A 106 11.32 15.77 3.69
C THR A 106 12.53 14.98 3.19
N VAL A 107 13.46 15.72 2.56
CA VAL A 107 14.74 15.22 2.05
C VAL A 107 15.84 15.97 2.80
N CYS A 108 16.88 15.27 3.25
CA CYS A 108 18.06 15.90 3.84
C CYS A 108 18.94 16.55 2.77
N ASP A 109 19.67 17.60 3.15
CA ASP A 109 20.55 18.37 2.25
C ASP A 109 22.00 17.85 2.17
N ASP A 110 22.36 16.83 2.96
CA ASP A 110 23.66 16.17 2.93
C ASP A 110 23.95 15.55 1.56
N ASP A 111 25.16 15.84 1.04
CA ASP A 111 25.68 15.41 -0.27
C ASP A 111 24.76 15.71 -1.48
N PHE A 112 23.76 16.59 -1.31
CA PHE A 112 22.91 17.04 -2.40
C PHE A 112 23.62 18.08 -3.27
N THR A 113 23.31 18.10 -4.57
CA THR A 113 24.03 18.93 -5.56
C THR A 113 23.09 19.63 -6.55
N ASP A 114 23.56 20.74 -7.13
CA ASP A 114 22.84 21.52 -8.13
C ASP A 114 22.49 20.66 -9.35
N ALA A 115 23.37 19.71 -9.70
CA ALA A 115 23.11 18.73 -10.75
C ALA A 115 21.90 17.83 -10.42
N SER A 116 21.78 17.41 -9.17
CA SER A 116 20.61 16.66 -8.69
C SER A 116 19.37 17.57 -8.66
N ALA A 117 19.50 18.83 -8.22
CA ALA A 117 18.42 19.82 -8.28
C ALA A 117 17.86 19.96 -9.71
N ALA A 118 18.73 19.99 -10.72
CA ALA A 118 18.32 20.09 -12.13
C ALA A 118 17.45 18.89 -12.57
N VAL A 119 17.83 17.66 -12.19
CA VAL A 119 17.05 16.44 -12.48
C VAL A 119 15.70 16.48 -11.79
N ILE A 120 15.65 16.90 -10.53
CA ILE A 120 14.39 17.02 -9.77
C ILE A 120 13.50 18.10 -10.41
N CYS A 121 14.03 19.28 -10.72
CA CYS A 121 13.29 20.37 -11.36
C CYS A 121 12.73 19.92 -12.73
N GLN A 122 13.51 19.19 -13.52
CA GLN A 122 13.05 18.62 -14.78
C GLN A 122 11.90 17.63 -14.57
N SER A 123 12.00 16.76 -13.56
CA SER A 123 10.96 15.78 -13.22
C SER A 123 9.66 16.44 -12.72
N LEU A 124 9.77 17.61 -12.09
CA LEU A 124 8.63 18.45 -11.70
C LEU A 124 8.04 19.27 -12.86
N GLY A 125 8.62 19.20 -14.06
CA GLY A 125 8.21 20.00 -15.21
C GLY A 125 8.52 21.49 -15.05
N LEU A 126 9.58 21.83 -14.29
CA LEU A 126 10.04 23.19 -14.01
C LEU A 126 11.35 23.49 -14.76
N PRO A 127 11.75 24.77 -14.89
CA PRO A 127 13.06 25.13 -15.45
C PRO A 127 14.21 24.52 -14.65
N SER A 128 15.16 23.87 -15.33
CA SER A 128 16.24 23.10 -14.67
C SER A 128 17.66 23.59 -14.97
N LEU A 129 17.85 24.48 -15.95
CA LEU A 129 19.18 24.84 -16.46
C LEU A 129 20.09 25.46 -15.40
N ASN A 130 19.53 26.28 -14.50
CA ASN A 130 20.27 26.89 -13.40
C ASN A 130 19.62 26.52 -12.06
N ALA A 131 19.02 25.33 -11.98
CA ALA A 131 18.48 24.83 -10.74
C ALA A 131 19.56 24.79 -9.66
N SER A 132 19.20 25.13 -8.43
CA SER A 132 20.16 25.12 -7.34
C SER A 132 19.60 24.57 -6.03
N GLU A 133 20.45 23.94 -5.21
CA GLU A 133 20.06 23.54 -3.86
C GLU A 133 19.93 24.71 -2.89
N ILE A 134 19.21 24.47 -1.80
CA ILE A 134 19.10 25.34 -0.65
C ILE A 134 19.30 24.47 0.60
N HIS A 135 20.51 24.53 1.15
CA HIS A 135 20.84 23.88 2.40
C HIS A 135 20.10 24.51 3.58
N GLY A 136 19.66 23.69 4.52
CA GLY A 136 18.98 24.08 5.75
C GLY A 136 17.72 24.90 5.53
N PHE A 137 16.94 24.59 4.49
CA PHE A 137 15.65 25.25 4.24
C PHE A 137 14.73 25.09 5.46
N GLY A 138 14.72 23.87 5.99
CA GLY A 138 14.09 23.51 7.25
C GLY A 138 12.57 23.72 7.31
N GLY A 139 12.07 23.73 8.55
CA GLY A 139 10.65 23.96 8.84
C GLY A 139 9.71 22.90 8.25
N GLY A 140 10.24 21.71 7.94
CA GLY A 140 9.44 20.52 7.70
C GLY A 140 8.99 19.88 9.01
N ASP A 141 8.05 18.96 8.86
CA ASP A 141 7.54 18.11 9.93
C ASP A 141 7.39 16.66 9.44
N GLY A 142 7.27 15.73 10.38
CA GLY A 142 7.08 14.33 10.06
C GLY A 142 8.38 13.58 9.75
N PRO A 143 8.37 12.60 8.83
CA PRO A 143 9.55 11.80 8.52
C PRO A 143 10.50 12.53 7.55
N ILE A 144 11.80 12.33 7.75
CA ILE A 144 12.82 12.61 6.72
C ILE A 144 13.00 11.28 5.97
N TYR A 145 12.65 11.26 4.68
CA TYR A 145 12.60 10.01 3.91
C TYR A 145 13.88 9.70 3.17
N LEU A 146 14.58 10.72 2.71
CA LEU A 146 15.73 10.57 1.83
C LEU A 146 16.90 11.39 2.35
N ASP A 147 18.08 10.86 2.12
CA ASP A 147 19.37 11.41 2.50
C ASP A 147 20.40 10.96 1.46
N GLN A 148 21.48 11.74 1.27
CA GLN A 148 22.54 11.52 0.30
C GLN A 148 21.99 11.30 -1.12
N VAL A 149 21.03 12.14 -1.52
CA VAL A 149 20.37 12.00 -2.83
C VAL A 149 21.31 12.49 -3.93
N THR A 150 21.70 11.58 -4.83
CA THR A 150 22.60 11.87 -5.96
C THR A 150 22.00 11.39 -7.26
N CYS A 151 21.91 12.28 -8.25
CA CYS A 151 21.47 11.95 -9.60
C CYS A 151 22.65 12.01 -10.61
N SER A 152 22.67 11.11 -11.58
CA SER A 152 23.63 11.04 -12.70
C SER A 152 23.31 12.00 -13.86
N GLY A 153 22.08 12.53 -13.89
CA GLY A 153 21.66 13.60 -14.81
C GLY A 153 20.73 13.19 -15.94
N ALA A 154 20.52 11.89 -16.18
CA ALA A 154 19.73 11.37 -17.30
C ALA A 154 18.51 10.55 -16.86
N GLU A 155 18.46 10.16 -15.60
CA GLU A 155 17.40 9.38 -15.01
C GLU A 155 16.22 10.23 -14.52
N ASP A 156 15.06 9.57 -14.37
CA ASP A 156 13.93 10.12 -13.63
C ASP A 156 14.33 10.35 -12.16
N ALA A 157 13.82 11.42 -11.52
CA ALA A 157 14.07 11.71 -10.11
C ALA A 157 13.86 10.52 -9.16
N ARG A 158 12.93 9.61 -9.49
CA ARG A 158 12.64 8.38 -8.72
C ARG A 158 13.74 7.33 -8.79
N ALA A 159 14.71 7.50 -9.69
CA ALA A 159 15.83 6.59 -9.92
C ALA A 159 17.18 7.17 -9.44
N CYS A 160 17.19 8.39 -8.88
CA CYS A 160 18.40 8.91 -8.24
C CYS A 160 18.81 8.01 -7.07
N TYR A 161 20.11 7.88 -6.87
CA TYR A 161 20.65 7.19 -5.71
C TYR A 161 20.24 7.93 -4.42
N HIS A 162 20.03 7.17 -3.35
CA HIS A 162 19.81 7.68 -1.99
C HIS A 162 20.22 6.60 -0.97
N ALA A 163 20.53 7.00 0.26
CA ALA A 163 21.01 6.09 1.33
C ALA A 163 19.99 5.00 1.75
N GLY A 164 18.73 5.17 1.38
CA GLY A 164 17.61 4.27 1.68
C GLY A 164 16.47 5.01 2.37
N TRP A 165 15.25 4.45 2.32
CA TRP A 165 14.07 5.09 2.91
C TRP A 165 14.18 5.22 4.44
N GLY A 166 14.19 6.45 4.94
CA GLY A 166 14.32 6.76 6.36
C GLY A 166 15.71 6.50 6.94
N ALA A 167 16.71 6.20 6.10
CA ALA A 167 18.10 6.05 6.52
C ALA A 167 18.78 7.42 6.45
N HIS A 168 18.83 8.12 7.58
CA HIS A 168 19.44 9.44 7.69
C HIS A 168 19.94 9.69 9.12
N ASN A 169 20.85 10.64 9.29
CA ASN A 169 21.26 11.20 10.59
C ASN A 169 20.80 12.66 10.78
N CYS A 170 20.04 13.19 9.83
CA CYS A 170 19.62 14.59 9.81
C CYS A 170 18.43 14.90 10.74
N GLY A 171 18.27 16.18 11.10
CA GLY A 171 17.04 16.74 11.66
C GLY A 171 16.39 17.77 10.71
N HIS A 172 15.17 18.23 11.02
CA HIS A 172 14.44 19.20 10.18
C HIS A 172 15.06 20.60 10.06
N HIS A 173 16.24 20.84 10.65
CA HIS A 173 17.03 22.03 10.37
C HIS A 173 17.91 21.86 9.13
N GLU A 174 18.02 20.63 8.61
CA GLU A 174 18.77 20.18 7.44
C GLU A 174 17.82 19.76 6.30
N ASP A 175 16.51 20.08 6.39
CA ASP A 175 15.61 19.79 5.27
C ASP A 175 16.05 20.61 4.05
N LEU A 176 16.21 19.91 2.94
CA LEU A 176 16.61 20.43 1.65
C LEU A 176 15.51 21.25 0.99
N GLY A 177 15.88 22.41 0.44
CA GLY A 177 15.09 23.10 -0.57
C GLY A 177 15.79 23.10 -1.93
N ILE A 178 15.03 23.42 -2.98
CA ILE A 178 15.59 23.68 -4.32
C ILE A 178 14.95 24.93 -4.93
N ASP A 179 15.63 25.53 -5.89
CA ASP A 179 15.17 26.68 -6.69
C ASP A 179 15.37 26.39 -8.19
N CYS A 180 14.26 26.17 -8.90
CA CYS A 180 14.19 25.83 -10.31
C CYS A 180 14.13 27.10 -11.19
N LYS A 181 15.11 27.33 -12.07
CA LYS A 181 15.25 28.56 -12.87
C LYS A 181 16.05 28.36 -14.16
#